data_AF-A0A2G6PG72-F1
#
_entry.id   AF-A0A2G6PG72-F1
#
_cell.length_a   1.000
_cell.length_b   1.000
_cell.length_c   1.000
_cell.angle_alpha   90.00
_cell.angle_beta   90.00
_cell.angle_gamma   90.00
#
_symmetry.space_group_name_H-M   'P 1'
#
loop_
_entity.id
_entity.type
_entity.pdbx_description
1 polymer ?
#
loop_
_entity_poly.entity_id
_entity_poly.type
_entity_poly.pdbx_seq_one_letter_code
_entity_poly.pdbx_strand_id
1 'polypeptide(L)'
;MLRFLLQYVRADFYNPLVQFLVRITNPLLTPLRRFIPGYRGLDLSSVVLAFILQTIEVLLIAALMGQSISIAGLLLLAVVELFKLLINIYLWSIIIQVIMSWFNPNPYHPAARILAQLTAPLLRPARQMLPPISGIDLSPMLVIVVLIFISLLIQDFLGMWLGLS
;
A
#
# COMPACT_ATOMS: atom_id res chain seq x y z
N MET A 1 -4.55 -4.51 4.23
CA MET A 1 -4.23 -3.21 3.58
C MET A 1 -4.91 -3.02 2.23
N LEU A 2 -4.68 -3.86 1.23
CA LEU A 2 -5.22 -3.63 -0.13
C LEU A 2 -6.75 -3.45 -0.16
N ARG A 3 -7.49 -4.29 0.57
CA ARG A 3 -8.96 -4.17 0.67
C ARG A 3 -9.43 -2.87 1.31
N PHE A 4 -8.80 -2.47 2.41
CA PHE A 4 -9.04 -1.18 3.05
C PHE A 4 -8.83 -0.04 2.06
N LEU A 5 -7.73 -0.06 1.28
CA LEU A 5 -7.44 0.97 0.29
C LEU A 5 -8.47 0.99 -0.84
N LEU A 6 -8.86 -0.18 -1.37
CA LEU A 6 -9.91 -0.28 -2.39
C LEU A 6 -11.24 0.30 -1.89
N GLN A 7 -11.61 0.06 -0.63
CA GLN A 7 -12.81 0.66 -0.03
C GLN A 7 -12.65 2.16 0.20
N TYR A 8 -11.47 2.60 0.66
CA TYR A 8 -11.15 4.00 0.90
C TYR A 8 -11.28 4.84 -0.37
N VAL A 9 -10.75 4.36 -1.49
CA VAL A 9 -10.88 5.03 -2.81
C VAL A 9 -12.22 4.77 -3.48
N ARG A 10 -13.13 4.01 -2.83
CA ARG A 10 -14.43 3.59 -3.37
C ARG A 10 -14.29 2.93 -4.75
N ALA A 11 -13.35 1.98 -4.84
CA ALA A 11 -13.07 1.25 -6.06
C ALA A 11 -14.33 0.51 -6.58
N ASP A 12 -14.42 0.37 -7.90
CA ASP A 12 -15.55 -0.30 -8.55
C ASP A 12 -15.57 -1.80 -8.22
N PHE A 13 -16.44 -2.24 -7.30
CA PHE A 13 -16.57 -3.65 -6.89
C PHE A 13 -17.17 -4.56 -7.95
N TYR A 14 -17.73 -4.02 -9.05
CA TYR A 14 -18.12 -4.82 -10.21
C TYR A 14 -16.91 -5.23 -11.06
N ASN A 15 -15.74 -4.64 -10.81
CA ASN A 15 -14.53 -4.98 -11.52
C ASN A 15 -14.04 -6.39 -11.16
N PRO A 16 -13.78 -7.27 -12.16
CA PRO A 16 -13.37 -8.66 -11.90
C PRO A 16 -12.08 -8.77 -11.09
N LEU A 17 -11.13 -7.84 -11.24
CA LEU A 17 -9.88 -7.87 -10.47
C LEU A 17 -10.11 -7.48 -9.01
N VAL A 18 -10.98 -6.51 -8.73
CA VAL A 18 -11.37 -6.18 -7.34
C VAL A 18 -12.05 -7.39 -6.71
N GLN A 19 -12.96 -8.06 -7.43
CA GLN A 19 -13.64 -9.26 -6.92
C GLN A 19 -12.66 -10.40 -6.65
N PHE A 20 -11.69 -10.62 -7.54
CA PHE A 20 -10.63 -11.60 -7.35
C PHE A 20 -9.80 -11.31 -6.09
N LEU A 21 -9.32 -10.08 -5.93
CA LEU A 21 -8.55 -9.64 -4.76
C LEU A 21 -9.35 -9.77 -3.46
N VAL A 22 -10.61 -9.34 -3.47
CA VAL A 22 -11.52 -9.47 -2.32
C VAL A 22 -11.77 -10.94 -2.00
N ARG A 23 -11.96 -11.80 -3.01
CA ARG A 23 -12.16 -13.24 -2.84
C ARG A 23 -10.94 -13.92 -2.22
N ILE A 24 -9.74 -13.58 -2.65
CA ILE A 24 -8.49 -14.12 -2.08
C ILE A 24 -8.28 -13.65 -0.64
N THR A 25 -8.57 -12.39 -0.36
CA THR A 25 -8.36 -11.82 0.98
C THR A 25 -9.46 -12.20 1.97
N ASN A 26 -10.67 -12.54 1.50
CA ASN A 26 -11.84 -12.83 2.34
C ASN A 26 -11.61 -13.96 3.37
N PRO A 27 -11.10 -15.16 3.02
CA PRO A 27 -10.95 -16.27 3.96
C PRO A 27 -10.10 -15.95 5.19
N LEU A 28 -9.09 -15.09 5.02
CA LEU A 28 -8.23 -14.64 6.12
C LEU A 28 -8.89 -13.55 6.97
N LEU A 29 -9.82 -12.79 6.37
CA LEU A 29 -10.49 -11.67 7.03
C LEU A 29 -11.77 -12.08 7.76
N THR A 30 -12.49 -13.12 7.31
CA THR A 30 -13.75 -13.55 7.91
C THR A 30 -13.64 -13.97 9.39
N PRO A 31 -12.57 -14.66 9.86
CA PRO A 31 -12.43 -14.95 11.29
C PRO A 31 -12.18 -13.67 12.09
N LEU A 32 -11.34 -12.78 11.56
CA LEU A 32 -10.92 -11.56 12.26
C LEU A 32 -12.06 -10.52 12.37
N ARG A 33 -12.95 -10.49 11.38
CA ARG A 33 -14.17 -9.67 11.38
C ARG A 33 -15.14 -9.98 12.51
N ARG A 34 -15.04 -11.18 13.12
CA ARG A 34 -15.85 -11.52 14.30
C ARG A 34 -15.47 -10.69 15.52
N PHE A 35 -14.21 -10.25 15.59
CA PHE A 35 -13.69 -9.47 16.71
C PHE A 35 -13.62 -7.97 16.42
N ILE A 36 -13.31 -7.61 15.17
CA ILE A 36 -13.09 -6.21 14.77
C ILE A 36 -14.05 -5.88 13.62
N PRO A 37 -15.23 -5.30 13.92
CA PRO A 37 -16.17 -4.91 12.87
C PRO A 37 -15.60 -3.77 12.03
N GLY A 38 -16.05 -3.69 10.77
CA GLY A 38 -15.71 -2.56 9.91
C GLY A 38 -16.28 -1.24 10.44
N TYR A 39 -15.57 -0.14 10.24
CA TYR A 39 -16.01 1.19 10.66
C TYR A 39 -16.32 2.06 9.45
N ARG A 40 -17.52 2.64 9.39
CA ARG A 40 -17.97 3.53 8.31
C ARG A 40 -17.82 2.94 6.89
N GLY A 41 -18.03 1.64 6.74
CA GLY A 41 -17.88 0.93 5.46
C GLY A 41 -16.42 0.60 5.08
N LEU A 42 -15.44 0.95 5.92
CA LEU A 42 -14.04 0.55 5.78
C LEU A 42 -13.74 -0.74 6.57
N ASP A 43 -13.01 -1.65 5.94
CA ASP A 43 -12.58 -2.93 6.50
C ASP A 43 -11.31 -2.74 7.34
N LEU A 44 -11.52 -2.31 8.59
CA LEU A 44 -10.48 -2.21 9.61
C LEU A 44 -9.83 -3.57 9.91
N SER A 45 -10.58 -4.67 9.78
CA SER A 45 -10.04 -6.02 9.97
C SER A 45 -8.87 -6.27 9.02
N SER A 46 -8.90 -5.72 7.81
CA SER A 46 -7.79 -5.85 6.86
C SER A 46 -6.54 -5.05 7.19
N VAL A 47 -6.66 -3.99 7.99
CA VAL A 47 -5.51 -3.24 8.53
C VAL A 47 -4.93 -4.00 9.72
N VAL A 48 -5.79 -4.50 10.60
CA VAL A 48 -5.36 -5.28 11.77
C VAL A 48 -4.70 -6.59 11.35
N LEU A 49 -5.24 -7.29 10.36
CA LEU A 49 -4.60 -8.49 9.81
C LEU A 49 -3.19 -8.17 9.30
N ALA A 50 -3.03 -7.05 8.58
CA ALA A 50 -1.71 -6.65 8.09
C ALA A 50 -0.77 -6.30 9.23
N PHE A 51 -1.23 -5.62 10.29
CA PHE A 51 -0.43 -5.33 11.47
C PHE A 51 0.03 -6.62 12.19
N ILE A 52 -0.85 -7.61 12.33
CA ILE A 52 -0.52 -8.92 12.90
C ILE A 52 0.51 -9.63 12.03
N LEU A 53 0.31 -9.65 10.70
CA LEU A 53 1.27 -10.25 9.77
C LEU A 53 2.65 -9.58 9.85
N GLN A 54 2.69 -8.25 9.90
CA GLN A 54 3.94 -7.50 10.07
C GLN A 54 4.62 -7.80 11.41
N THR A 55 3.85 -7.91 12.49
CA THR A 55 4.39 -8.32 13.79
C THR A 55 5.03 -9.71 13.73
N ILE A 56 4.36 -10.67 13.08
CA ILE A 56 4.88 -12.02 12.89
C ILE A 56 6.14 -12.00 12.01
N GLU A 57 6.13 -11.26 10.91
CA GLU A 57 7.26 -11.11 9.99
C GLU A 57 8.49 -10.57 10.73
N VAL A 58 8.36 -9.48 11.49
CA VAL A 58 9.45 -8.90 12.30
C VAL A 58 9.95 -9.89 13.34
N LEU A 59 9.04 -10.62 14.01
CA LEU A 59 9.43 -11.62 15.01
C LEU A 59 10.21 -12.78 14.38
N LEU A 60 9.80 -13.26 13.20
CA LEU A 60 10.51 -14.29 12.46
C LEU A 60 11.90 -13.82 12.04
N ILE A 61 12.02 -12.60 11.51
CA ILE A 61 13.31 -12.01 11.14
C ILE A 61 14.21 -11.89 12.38
N ALA A 62 13.69 -11.37 13.49
CA ALA A 62 14.43 -11.24 14.75
C ALA A 62 14.94 -12.60 15.26
N ALA A 63 14.08 -13.62 15.22
CA ALA A 63 14.42 -14.98 15.63
C ALA A 63 15.52 -15.58 14.73
N LEU A 64 15.45 -15.38 13.40
CA LEU A 64 16.48 -15.82 12.46
C LEU A 64 17.81 -15.10 12.66
N MET A 65 17.77 -13.82 13.04
CA MET A 65 18.95 -13.02 13.36
C MET A 65 19.48 -13.25 14.78
N GLY A 66 18.82 -14.09 15.59
CA GLY A 66 19.18 -14.32 16.99
C GLY A 66 19.04 -13.07 17.87
N GLN A 67 18.27 -12.07 17.43
CA GLN A 67 18.08 -10.82 18.16
C GLN A 67 16.85 -10.89 19.06
N SER A 68 17.01 -10.38 20.28
CA SER A 68 15.86 -10.15 21.18
C SER A 68 15.35 -8.73 20.99
N ILE A 69 14.07 -8.59 20.63
CA ILE A 69 13.42 -7.30 20.44
C ILE A 69 12.44 -7.08 21.58
N SER A 70 12.48 -5.89 22.19
CA SER A 70 11.51 -5.51 23.21
C SER A 70 10.09 -5.44 22.62
N ILE A 71 9.06 -5.65 23.44
CA ILE A 71 7.66 -5.57 22.98
C ILE A 71 7.36 -4.20 22.37
N ALA A 72 7.84 -3.12 23.00
CA ALA A 72 7.68 -1.76 22.48
C ALA A 72 8.37 -1.57 21.12
N GLY A 73 9.59 -2.10 20.96
CA GLY A 73 10.33 -2.05 19.70
C GLY A 73 9.62 -2.84 18.60
N LEU A 74 9.11 -4.02 18.91
CA LEU A 74 8.36 -4.86 17.98
C LEU A 74 7.08 -4.17 17.49
N LEU A 75 6.32 -3.53 18.39
CA LEU A 75 5.12 -2.78 18.01
C LEU A 75 5.46 -1.56 17.14
N LEU A 76 6.52 -0.83 17.49
CA LEU A 76 6.99 0.31 16.69
C LEU A 76 7.42 -0.13 15.29
N LEU A 77 8.23 -1.18 15.18
CA LEU A 77 8.66 -1.74 13.91
C LEU A 77 7.46 -2.22 13.08
N ALA A 78 6.50 -2.93 13.68
CA ALA A 78 5.30 -3.38 12.97
C ALA A 78 4.48 -2.22 12.42
N VAL A 79 4.39 -1.08 13.13
CA VAL A 79 3.76 0.15 12.61
C VAL A 79 4.55 0.70 11.42
N VAL A 80 5.87 0.79 11.53
CA VAL A 80 6.70 1.32 10.44
C VAL A 80 6.63 0.43 9.20
N GLU A 81 6.66 -0.90 9.36
CA GLU A 81 6.49 -1.84 8.25
C GLU A 81 5.10 -1.76 7.63
N LEU A 82 4.06 -1.48 8.42
CA LEU A 82 2.72 -1.22 7.89
C LEU A 82 2.69 0.04 7.00
N PHE A 83 3.43 1.10 7.37
CA PHE A 83 3.60 2.28 6.53
C PHE A 83 4.41 2.01 5.27
N LYS A 84 5.51 1.25 5.36
CA LYS A 84 6.28 0.80 4.20
C LYS A 84 5.43 -0.02 3.24
N LEU A 85 4.60 -0.92 3.75
CA LEU A 85 3.64 -1.69 2.95
C LEU A 85 2.67 -0.77 2.21
N LEU A 86 2.15 0.27 2.87
CA LEU A 86 1.28 1.26 2.23
C LEU A 86 1.99 2.00 1.09
N ILE A 87 3.21 2.49 1.33
CA ILE A 87 4.05 3.17 0.32
C ILE A 87 4.29 2.23 -0.86
N ASN A 88 4.68 0.98 -0.61
CA ASN A 88 4.94 -0.02 -1.64
C ASN A 88 3.70 -0.30 -2.50
N ILE A 89 2.52 -0.41 -1.89
CA ILE A 89 1.27 -0.59 -2.65
C ILE A 89 1.06 0.57 -3.62
N TYR A 90 1.22 1.82 -3.17
CA TYR A 90 1.07 2.98 -4.03
C TYR A 90 2.14 3.06 -5.12
N LEU A 91 3.41 2.84 -4.76
CA LEU A 91 4.54 2.85 -5.68
C LEU A 91 4.33 1.87 -6.83
N TRP A 92 4.06 0.60 -6.51
CA TRP A 92 3.82 -0.42 -7.52
C TRP A 92 2.55 -0.16 -8.32
N SER A 93 1.49 0.36 -7.69
CA SER A 93 0.27 0.72 -8.42
C SER A 93 0.51 1.80 -9.47
N ILE A 94 1.31 2.82 -9.15
CA ILE A 94 1.67 3.90 -10.09
C ILE A 94 2.58 3.36 -11.20
N ILE A 95 3.58 2.55 -10.86
CA ILE A 95 4.47 1.92 -11.84
C ILE A 95 3.66 1.07 -12.82
N ILE A 96 2.77 0.18 -12.34
CA ILE A 96 1.94 -0.65 -13.20
C ILE A 96 1.00 0.21 -14.05
N GLN A 97 0.46 1.31 -13.52
CA GLN A 97 -0.36 2.23 -14.29
C GLN A 97 0.42 2.90 -15.44
N VAL A 98 1.65 3.35 -15.18
CA VAL A 98 2.53 3.95 -16.20
C VAL A 98 2.89 2.91 -17.26
N ILE A 99 3.29 1.71 -16.86
CA ILE A 99 3.60 0.61 -17.78
C ILE A 99 2.37 0.30 -18.65
N MET A 100 1.19 0.11 -18.06
CA MET A 100 -0.03 -0.14 -18.83
C MET A 100 -0.37 0.99 -19.79
N SER A 101 -0.09 2.26 -19.44
CA SER A 101 -0.36 3.39 -20.34
C SER A 101 0.44 3.33 -21.65
N TRP A 102 1.61 2.66 -21.63
CA TRP A 102 2.44 2.46 -22.82
C TRP A 102 2.03 1.22 -23.62
N PHE A 103 1.67 0.12 -22.96
CA PHE A 103 1.35 -1.15 -23.63
C PHE A 103 -0.11 -1.27 -24.07
N ASN A 104 -1.05 -0.72 -23.30
CA ASN A 104 -2.48 -0.80 -23.58
C ASN A 104 -3.18 0.49 -23.12
N PRO A 105 -3.24 1.52 -23.99
CA PRO A 105 -3.83 2.81 -23.64
C PRO A 105 -5.35 2.76 -23.48
N ASN A 106 -6.00 1.59 -23.63
CA ASN A 106 -7.45 1.47 -23.50
C ASN A 106 -7.91 1.76 -22.05
N PRO A 107 -8.58 2.89 -21.79
CA PRO A 107 -9.00 3.29 -20.45
C PRO A 107 -10.14 2.42 -19.89
N TYR A 108 -10.81 1.64 -20.74
CA TYR A 108 -11.87 0.72 -20.34
C TYR A 108 -11.35 -0.61 -19.79
N HIS A 109 -10.03 -0.87 -19.86
CA HIS A 109 -9.45 -2.08 -19.31
C HIS A 109 -9.68 -2.16 -17.78
N PRO A 110 -10.17 -3.29 -17.24
CA PRO A 110 -10.48 -3.40 -15.81
C PRO A 110 -9.32 -3.02 -14.88
N ALA A 111 -8.09 -3.42 -15.21
CA ALA A 111 -6.91 -3.05 -14.41
C ALA A 111 -6.62 -1.54 -14.44
N ALA A 112 -6.76 -0.89 -15.60
CA ALA A 112 -6.51 0.53 -15.76
C ALA A 112 -7.47 1.37 -14.91
N ARG A 113 -8.76 0.99 -14.88
CA ARG A 113 -9.78 1.67 -14.07
C ARG A 113 -9.47 1.58 -12.58
N ILE A 114 -9.12 0.40 -12.06
CA ILE A 114 -8.79 0.24 -10.64
C ILE A 114 -7.52 1.00 -10.28
N LEU A 115 -6.47 0.89 -11.11
CA LEU A 115 -5.22 1.55 -10.83
C LEU A 115 -5.39 3.07 -10.83
N ALA A 116 -6.14 3.64 -11.78
CA ALA A 116 -6.47 5.06 -11.77
C ALA A 116 -7.25 5.50 -10.51
N GLN A 117 -8.17 4.67 -10.01
CA GLN A 117 -8.90 4.95 -8.76
C GLN A 117 -7.97 4.88 -7.54
N LEU A 118 -7.11 3.86 -7.49
CA LEU A 118 -6.21 3.60 -6.38
C LEU A 118 -5.14 4.68 -6.27
N THR A 119 -4.57 5.14 -7.39
CA THR A 119 -3.49 6.13 -7.41
C THR A 119 -3.99 7.59 -7.41
N ALA A 120 -5.26 7.83 -7.73
CA ALA A 120 -5.86 9.17 -7.77
C ALA A 120 -5.61 10.04 -6.52
N PRO A 121 -5.67 9.53 -5.28
CA PRO A 121 -5.41 10.35 -4.08
C PRO A 121 -4.01 10.99 -4.07
N LEU A 122 -3.01 10.35 -4.69
CA LEU A 122 -1.65 10.87 -4.78
C LEU A 122 -1.40 11.62 -6.10
N LEU A 123 -1.94 11.10 -7.22
CA LEU A 123 -1.72 11.71 -8.53
C LEU A 123 -2.53 13.00 -8.74
N ARG A 124 -3.72 13.14 -8.17
CA ARG A 124 -4.53 14.37 -8.30
C ARG A 124 -3.84 15.61 -7.73
N PRO A 125 -3.33 15.63 -6.48
CA PRO A 125 -2.59 16.78 -5.98
C PRO A 125 -1.29 16.99 -6.76
N ALA A 126 -0.58 15.92 -7.15
CA ALA A 126 0.63 16.04 -7.95
C ALA A 126 0.38 16.71 -9.31
N ARG A 127 -0.74 16.40 -9.97
CA ARG A 127 -1.18 17.06 -11.23
C ARG A 127 -1.48 18.54 -11.08
N GLN A 128 -1.85 18.98 -9.89
CA GLN A 128 -2.05 20.40 -9.60
C GLN A 128 -0.72 21.13 -9.41
N MET A 129 0.28 20.45 -8.86
CA MET A 129 1.62 21.00 -8.66
C MET A 129 2.46 21.01 -9.95
N LEU A 130 2.37 19.94 -10.75
CA LEU A 130 3.05 19.80 -12.05
C LEU A 130 2.02 19.45 -13.13
N PRO A 131 1.38 20.48 -13.73
CA PRO A 131 0.47 20.27 -14.85
C PRO A 131 1.16 19.55 -16.02
N PRO A 132 0.40 18.82 -16.86
CA PRO A 132 0.96 18.11 -18.01
C PRO A 132 1.72 19.06 -18.95
N ILE A 133 2.94 18.67 -19.31
CA ILE A 133 3.77 19.42 -20.27
C ILE A 133 3.68 18.71 -21.61
N SER A 134 3.26 19.43 -22.66
CA SER A 134 3.13 18.88 -24.02
C SER A 134 2.23 17.63 -24.12
N GLY A 135 1.18 17.56 -23.29
CA GLY A 135 0.25 16.43 -23.25
C GLY A 135 0.75 15.19 -22.49
N ILE A 136 1.96 15.23 -21.94
CA ILE A 136 2.54 14.15 -21.13
C ILE A 136 2.32 14.44 -19.65
N ASP A 137 1.71 13.49 -18.94
CA ASP A 137 1.51 13.57 -17.49
C ASP A 137 2.79 13.13 -16.75
N LEU A 138 3.53 14.09 -16.21
CA LEU A 138 4.75 13.86 -15.41
C LEU A 138 4.46 13.62 -13.92
N SER A 139 3.20 13.78 -13.49
CA SER A 139 2.78 13.60 -12.09
C SER A 139 3.12 12.22 -11.52
N PRO A 140 2.99 11.10 -12.27
CA PRO A 140 3.44 9.80 -11.80
C PRO A 140 4.92 9.77 -11.39
N MET A 141 5.79 10.42 -12.16
CA MET A 141 7.22 10.47 -11.85
C MET A 141 7.49 11.26 -10.56
N LEU A 142 6.84 12.42 -10.40
CA LEU A 142 6.94 13.19 -9.16
C LEU A 142 6.53 12.35 -7.95
N VAL A 143 5.38 11.68 -8.01
CA VAL A 143 4.89 10.87 -6.89
C VAL A 143 5.81 9.68 -6.62
N ILE A 144 6.30 8.99 -7.66
CA ILE A 144 7.26 7.89 -7.48
C ILE A 144 8.51 8.38 -6.75
N VAL A 145 9.11 9.50 -7.19
CA VAL A 145 10.32 10.06 -6.57
C VAL A 145 10.07 10.40 -5.10
N VAL A 146 8.94 11.05 -4.79
CA VAL A 146 8.57 11.39 -3.40
C VAL A 146 8.36 10.13 -2.55
N LEU A 147 7.67 9.11 -3.07
CA LEU A 147 7.46 7.86 -2.35
C LEU A 147 8.76 7.10 -2.09
N ILE A 148 9.67 7.04 -3.08
CA ILE A 148 11.00 6.44 -2.92
C ILE A 148 11.79 7.20 -1.86
N PHE A 149 11.82 8.53 -1.94
CA PHE A 149 12.52 9.38 -0.99
C PHE A 149 12.03 9.15 0.44
N ILE A 150 10.71 9.14 0.65
CA ILE A 150 10.12 8.84 1.97
C ILE A 150 10.49 7.42 2.43
N SER A 151 10.46 6.44 1.52
CA SER A 151 10.84 5.06 1.84
C SER A 151 12.30 4.95 2.30
N LEU A 152 13.22 5.64 1.61
CA LEU A 152 14.63 5.70 1.98
C LEU A 152 14.83 6.36 3.34
N LEU A 153 14.21 7.52 3.58
CA LEU A 153 14.27 8.19 4.88
C LEU A 153 13.79 7.31 6.03
N ILE A 154 12.71 6.56 5.82
CA ILE A 154 12.21 5.62 6.83
C ILE A 154 13.23 4.50 7.08
N GLN A 155 13.85 3.96 6.03
CA GLN A 155 14.84 2.89 6.15
C GLN A 155 16.11 3.37 6.86
N ASP A 156 16.64 4.53 6.49
CA ASP A 156 17.82 5.11 7.11
C ASP A 156 17.56 5.41 8.59
N PHE A 157 16.40 6.01 8.90
CA PHE A 157 16.00 6.27 10.28
C PHE A 157 15.89 4.99 11.12
N LEU A 158 15.29 3.94 10.56
CA LEU A 158 15.22 2.63 11.21
C LEU A 158 16.59 2.00 11.39
N GLY A 159 17.46 2.08 10.39
CA GLY A 159 18.83 1.56 10.44
C GLY A 159 19.63 2.21 11.56
N MET A 160 19.57 3.54 11.66
CA MET A 160 20.19 4.29 12.76
C MET A 160 19.62 3.87 14.12
N TRP A 161 18.29 3.69 14.23
CA TRP A 161 17.64 3.30 15.48
C TRP A 161 17.97 1.86 15.92
N LEU A 162 18.14 0.96 14.95
CA LEU A 162 18.54 -0.43 15.19
C LEU A 162 20.06 -0.61 15.32
N GLY A 163 20.85 0.44 15.07
CA GLY A 163 22.32 0.38 15.09
C GLY A 163 22.91 -0.44 13.93
N LEU A 164 22.22 -0.50 12.79
CA LEU A 164 22.59 -1.27 11.60
C LEU A 164 23.27 -0.42 10.50
N SER A 165 23.62 0.85 10.79
CA SER A 165 24.24 1.80 9.85
C SER A 165 25.69 2.12 10.21
#